data_AF-J3Z1C7-F1
#
_entry.id   AF-J3Z1C7-F1
#
_cell.length_a   1.000
_cell.length_b   1.000
_cell.length_c   1.000
_cell.angle_alpha   90.00
_cell.angle_beta   90.00
_cell.angle_gamma   90.00
#
_symmetry.space_group_name_H-M   'P 1'
#
loop_
_entity.id
_entity.type
_entity.pdbx_description
1 polymer ?
#
loop_
_entity_poly.entity_id
_entity_poly.type
_entity_poly.pdbx_seq_one_letter_code
_entity_poly.pdbx_strand_id
1 'polypeptide(L)'
;MIYNIIIIGAGHAGIESSLVSSKICNKIKLITSNLENLGVLSCNPSIGGIGKSHLIKELEILGGVIAEISDYSKIHSKILNFKKGESIHSLRYQVDRILYKNYILKLLFLKKNIIIEQNDIKKIIRFKKKIILLDKFKNIHLAKNIILCAGTFINSKICIGKNIFFLNRKNNISNSLKKIKLFINKLKTGTPPRIDINYINYKKLNIQYSDYFYCFNKNFNFNNNIKCFIAYTNNNLHNFIKQKINSSSIYLGKISSLGPRYCPSIEDKIYKFPFKNNHQIFLEPESYFSKEVYLNGLSTSLSIKNQKKIIKKIKGLENSIIIRYAYNIQYDYYDPRCLNLSLNIKFSNNIFFSGQINGTTGYEEAAVQGFVAGINAARKSLKLLLWKPKKWNSYIGVLINDLINLGVQEPYRIFTAKSKYRLFLRMDNSIYRLYNLSFLLGSVCNFKLKYNNIVLYNTYNILFFFFKKKNIFFLNKNIIIMSKYYGYIKKYLFKF
;
A
#
# COMPACT_ATOMS: atom_id res chain seq x y z
N MET A 1 8.72 30.08 -11.54
CA MET A 1 7.38 29.47 -11.77
C MET A 1 6.76 29.05 -10.43
N ILE A 2 5.44 29.19 -10.24
CA ILE A 2 4.74 28.70 -9.03
C ILE A 2 3.93 27.45 -9.39
N TYR A 3 4.16 26.36 -8.66
CA TYR A 3 3.43 25.12 -8.79
C TYR A 3 2.15 25.13 -7.94
N ASN A 4 1.09 24.49 -8.44
CA ASN A 4 -0.10 24.27 -7.62
C ASN A 4 0.19 23.24 -6.53
N ILE A 5 0.95 22.20 -6.87
CA ILE A 5 1.32 21.12 -5.95
C ILE A 5 2.75 20.69 -6.19
N ILE A 6 3.52 20.55 -5.12
CA ILE A 6 4.80 19.83 -5.13
C ILE A 6 4.67 18.58 -4.26
N ILE A 7 4.86 17.40 -4.86
CA ILE A 7 4.90 16.10 -4.19
C ILE A 7 6.36 15.75 -3.93
N ILE A 8 6.68 15.40 -2.68
CA ILE A 8 8.04 15.07 -2.23
C ILE A 8 8.08 13.59 -1.86
N GLY A 9 8.82 12.82 -2.65
CA GLY A 9 8.93 11.38 -2.55
C GLY A 9 7.98 10.68 -3.54
N ALA A 10 8.53 9.75 -4.30
CA ALA A 10 7.82 9.08 -5.39
C ALA A 10 7.63 7.57 -5.17
N GLY A 11 7.33 7.21 -3.91
CA GLY A 11 6.74 5.91 -3.59
C GLY A 11 5.25 5.84 -3.97
N HIS A 12 4.58 4.75 -3.61
CA HIS A 12 3.17 4.49 -3.92
C HIS A 12 2.22 5.67 -3.63
N ALA A 13 2.39 6.31 -2.46
CA ALA A 13 1.62 7.49 -2.10
C ALA A 13 1.89 8.68 -3.05
N GLY A 14 3.16 8.95 -3.38
CA GLY A 14 3.52 10.06 -4.25
C GLY A 14 3.05 9.85 -5.69
N ILE A 15 3.14 8.63 -6.19
CA ILE A 15 2.69 8.27 -7.54
C ILE A 15 1.18 8.49 -7.69
N GLU A 16 0.38 7.92 -6.79
CA GLU A 16 -1.07 8.14 -6.81
C GLU A 16 -1.43 9.61 -6.61
N SER A 17 -0.75 10.30 -5.69
CA SER A 17 -0.94 11.75 -5.48
C SER A 17 -0.72 12.53 -6.77
N SER A 18 0.34 12.22 -7.50
CA SER A 18 0.74 12.96 -8.71
C SER A 18 -0.26 12.71 -9.84
N LEU A 19 -0.60 11.45 -10.08
CA LEU A 19 -1.49 11.03 -11.17
C LEU A 19 -2.95 11.44 -10.94
N VAL A 20 -3.47 11.42 -9.71
CA VAL A 20 -4.83 11.92 -9.45
C VAL A 20 -4.87 13.45 -9.51
N SER A 21 -3.84 14.12 -8.98
CA SER A 21 -3.77 15.58 -9.02
C SER A 21 -3.76 16.10 -10.45
N SER A 22 -3.07 15.39 -11.36
CA SER A 22 -2.96 15.77 -12.77
C SER A 22 -4.26 15.67 -13.56
N LYS A 23 -5.27 15.02 -13.00
CA LYS A 23 -6.62 14.98 -13.59
C LYS A 23 -7.47 16.18 -13.18
N ILE A 24 -7.14 16.80 -12.04
CA ILE A 24 -7.94 17.87 -11.42
C ILE A 24 -7.31 19.24 -11.64
N CYS A 25 -5.98 19.35 -11.60
CA CYS A 25 -5.25 20.60 -11.74
C CYS A 25 -3.97 20.46 -12.56
N ASN A 26 -3.34 21.59 -12.88
CA ASN A 26 -2.10 21.69 -13.66
C ASN A 26 -0.92 22.16 -12.80
N LYS A 27 0.28 22.26 -13.39
CA LYS A 27 1.51 22.74 -12.74
C LYS A 27 1.85 21.92 -11.49
N ILE A 28 2.07 20.62 -11.70
CA ILE A 28 2.42 19.65 -10.66
C ILE A 28 3.90 19.32 -10.79
N LYS A 29 4.58 19.20 -9.65
CA LYS A 29 5.97 18.75 -9.60
C LYS A 29 6.11 17.54 -8.68
N LEU A 30 6.76 16.50 -9.15
CA LEU A 30 7.13 15.31 -8.39
C LEU A 30 8.65 15.31 -8.19
N ILE A 31 9.09 15.45 -6.94
CA ILE A 31 10.51 15.46 -6.58
C ILE A 31 10.84 14.13 -5.90
N THR A 32 11.87 13.44 -6.38
CA THR A 32 12.35 12.19 -5.79
C THR A 32 13.86 12.17 -5.68
N SER A 33 14.41 11.52 -4.65
CA SER A 33 15.86 11.43 -4.46
C SER A 33 16.54 10.56 -5.53
N ASN A 34 15.81 9.55 -6.04
CA ASN A 34 16.26 8.64 -7.07
C ASN A 34 15.08 8.27 -7.99
N LEU A 35 15.23 8.51 -9.29
CA LEU A 35 14.25 8.17 -10.33
C LEU A 35 14.17 6.66 -10.58
N GLU A 36 15.25 5.93 -10.42
CA GLU A 36 15.30 4.47 -10.57
C GLU A 36 14.47 3.78 -9.48
N ASN A 37 14.22 4.45 -8.35
CA ASN A 37 13.44 3.89 -7.25
C ASN A 37 11.95 4.22 -7.29
N LEU A 38 11.46 4.79 -8.39
CA LEU A 38 10.05 5.07 -8.62
C LEU A 38 9.21 3.79 -8.50
N GLY A 39 8.23 3.79 -7.59
CA GLY A 39 7.27 2.69 -7.48
C GLY A 39 7.83 1.35 -7.02
N VAL A 40 9.06 1.32 -6.49
CA VAL A 40 9.69 0.07 -6.04
C VAL A 40 8.91 -0.56 -4.88
N LEU A 41 8.67 -1.86 -4.99
CA LEU A 41 8.06 -2.69 -3.95
C LEU A 41 9.11 -3.05 -2.90
N SER A 42 9.29 -2.25 -1.84
CA SER A 42 10.41 -2.42 -0.90
C SER A 42 10.40 -3.73 -0.08
N CYS A 43 9.23 -4.30 0.18
CA CYS A 43 9.01 -5.50 0.98
C CYS A 43 8.75 -6.72 0.07
N ASN A 44 7.52 -7.25 0.07
CA ASN A 44 7.08 -8.40 -0.73
C ASN A 44 6.68 -8.00 -2.16
N PRO A 45 6.82 -8.92 -3.14
CA PRO A 45 6.38 -8.73 -4.52
C PRO A 45 4.87 -9.00 -4.67
N SER A 46 4.04 -8.44 -3.80
CA SER A 46 2.61 -8.75 -3.79
C SER A 46 1.73 -7.54 -3.54
N ILE A 47 0.57 -7.53 -4.20
CA ILE A 47 -0.45 -6.50 -4.06
C ILE A 47 -1.78 -7.15 -3.66
N GLY A 48 -2.48 -6.56 -2.69
CA GLY A 48 -3.76 -7.02 -2.17
C GLY A 48 -3.63 -7.94 -0.97
N GLY A 49 -4.60 -8.84 -0.83
CA GLY A 49 -4.84 -9.61 0.38
C GLY A 49 -5.86 -8.96 1.32
N ILE A 50 -6.06 -9.56 2.49
CA ILE A 50 -7.18 -9.22 3.38
C ILE A 50 -7.21 -7.72 3.72
N GLY A 51 -8.34 -7.06 3.42
CA GLY A 51 -8.54 -5.62 3.62
C GLY A 51 -7.84 -4.73 2.57
N LYS A 52 -6.62 -5.11 2.17
CA LYS A 52 -5.83 -4.43 1.14
C LYS A 52 -6.50 -4.47 -0.24
N SER A 53 -7.07 -5.61 -0.61
CA SER A 53 -7.83 -5.77 -1.86
C SER A 53 -9.04 -4.84 -1.91
N HIS A 54 -9.71 -4.61 -0.77
CA HIS A 54 -10.82 -3.66 -0.68
C HIS A 54 -10.33 -2.24 -0.93
N LEU A 55 -9.20 -1.83 -0.34
CA LEU A 55 -8.59 -0.53 -0.62
C LEU A 55 -8.26 -0.36 -2.10
N ILE A 56 -7.63 -1.35 -2.74
CA ILE A 56 -7.31 -1.31 -4.17
C ILE A 56 -8.57 -1.20 -5.01
N LYS A 57 -9.60 -2.00 -4.71
CA LYS A 57 -10.85 -1.99 -5.47
C LYS A 57 -11.62 -0.69 -5.31
N GLU A 58 -11.64 -0.12 -4.12
CA GLU A 58 -12.21 1.22 -3.89
C GLU A 58 -11.43 2.30 -4.66
N LEU A 59 -10.10 2.20 -4.65
CA LEU A 59 -9.24 3.14 -5.33
C LEU A 59 -9.39 3.08 -6.85
N GLU A 60 -9.55 1.88 -7.43
CA GLU A 60 -9.86 1.66 -8.84
C GLU A 60 -11.12 2.40 -9.28
N ILE A 61 -12.22 2.24 -8.54
CA ILE A 61 -13.50 2.92 -8.82
C ILE A 61 -13.37 4.44 -8.71
N LEU A 62 -12.55 4.91 -7.77
CA LEU A 62 -12.24 6.33 -7.62
C LEU A 62 -11.31 6.86 -8.71
N GLY A 63 -10.64 6.00 -9.48
CA GLY A 63 -9.76 6.37 -10.58
C GLY A 63 -8.28 6.45 -10.21
N GLY A 64 -7.85 5.78 -9.14
CA GLY A 64 -6.43 5.52 -8.89
C GLY A 64 -5.89 4.42 -9.81
N VAL A 65 -4.57 4.24 -9.82
CA VAL A 65 -3.86 3.45 -10.84
C VAL A 65 -3.29 2.14 -10.34
N ILE A 66 -3.12 1.95 -9.03
CA ILE A 66 -2.48 0.75 -8.46
C ILE A 66 -3.16 -0.55 -8.91
N ALA A 67 -4.47 -0.53 -9.10
CA ALA A 67 -5.23 -1.67 -9.61
C ALA A 67 -4.80 -2.04 -11.04
N GLU A 68 -4.72 -1.06 -11.95
CA GLU A 68 -4.30 -1.27 -13.33
C GLU A 68 -2.84 -1.73 -13.43
N ILE A 69 -1.95 -1.09 -12.67
CA ILE A 69 -0.52 -1.47 -12.60
C ILE A 69 -0.39 -2.92 -12.13
N SER A 70 -1.17 -3.31 -11.12
CA SER A 70 -1.13 -4.66 -10.55
C SER A 70 -1.70 -5.72 -11.47
N ASP A 71 -2.78 -5.41 -12.21
CA ASP A 71 -3.31 -6.33 -13.22
C ASP A 71 -2.30 -6.53 -14.36
N TYR A 72 -1.62 -5.47 -14.82
CA TYR A 72 -0.63 -5.53 -15.89
C TYR A 72 0.61 -6.35 -15.52
N SER A 73 1.07 -6.22 -14.27
CA SER A 73 2.31 -6.85 -13.80
C SER A 73 2.06 -8.17 -13.07
N LYS A 74 0.84 -8.70 -13.06
CA LYS A 74 0.47 -9.92 -12.34
C LYS A 74 1.27 -11.12 -12.85
N ILE A 75 1.82 -11.91 -11.92
CA ILE A 75 2.52 -13.18 -12.22
C ILE A 75 1.90 -14.40 -11.53
N HIS A 76 1.10 -14.18 -10.49
CA HIS A 76 0.35 -15.21 -9.80
C HIS A 76 -0.83 -14.55 -9.07
N SER A 77 -1.94 -15.25 -8.90
CA SER A 77 -3.09 -14.72 -8.17
C SER A 77 -3.78 -15.76 -7.30
N LYS A 78 -4.33 -15.30 -6.17
CA LYS A 78 -5.17 -16.10 -5.29
C LYS A 78 -6.35 -15.29 -4.76
N ILE A 79 -7.49 -15.96 -4.61
CA ILE A 79 -8.61 -15.45 -3.81
C ILE A 79 -8.49 -16.00 -2.41
N LEU A 80 -8.20 -15.11 -1.47
CA LEU A 80 -8.18 -15.44 -0.05
C LEU A 80 -9.61 -15.50 0.48
N ASN A 81 -9.85 -16.43 1.41
CA ASN A 81 -11.13 -16.61 2.08
C ASN A 81 -12.31 -16.88 1.14
N PHE A 82 -12.11 -17.46 -0.03
CA PHE A 82 -13.20 -17.74 -0.99
C PHE A 82 -14.36 -18.57 -0.39
N LYS A 83 -14.06 -19.48 0.54
CA LYS A 83 -15.08 -20.28 1.25
C LYS A 83 -15.78 -19.50 2.39
N LYS A 84 -15.29 -18.33 2.76
CA LYS A 84 -15.80 -17.53 3.88
C LYS A 84 -16.40 -16.25 3.30
N GLY A 85 -17.74 -16.17 3.28
CA GLY A 85 -18.57 -15.24 2.49
C GLY A 85 -17.98 -13.89 2.03
N GLU A 86 -18.48 -13.43 0.88
CA GLU A 86 -18.04 -12.26 0.07
C GLU A 86 -17.49 -11.03 0.80
N SER A 87 -18.03 -10.71 1.98
CA SER A 87 -17.53 -9.61 2.81
C SER A 87 -16.03 -9.65 3.09
N ILE A 88 -15.44 -10.85 3.11
CA ILE A 88 -14.02 -11.06 3.41
C ILE A 88 -13.25 -11.74 2.27
N HIS A 89 -13.86 -11.92 1.10
CA HIS A 89 -13.13 -12.32 -0.10
C HIS A 89 -12.06 -11.26 -0.40
N SER A 90 -10.86 -11.68 -0.76
CA SER A 90 -9.76 -10.75 -1.00
C SER A 90 -8.80 -11.27 -2.06
N LEU A 91 -8.60 -10.50 -3.12
CA LEU A 91 -7.67 -10.81 -4.19
C LEU A 91 -6.23 -10.50 -3.77
N ARG A 92 -5.33 -11.46 -3.87
CA ARG A 92 -3.90 -11.26 -3.65
C ARG A 92 -3.15 -11.65 -4.90
N TYR A 93 -2.39 -10.72 -5.45
CA TYR A 93 -1.48 -10.98 -6.56
C TYR A 93 -0.06 -11.07 -6.07
N GLN A 94 0.73 -11.91 -6.72
CA GLN A 94 2.14 -11.62 -6.91
C GLN A 94 2.31 -10.86 -8.20
N VAL A 95 3.21 -9.88 -8.17
CA VAL A 95 3.48 -9.00 -9.29
C VAL A 95 4.96 -9.04 -9.64
N ASP A 96 5.26 -9.00 -10.93
CA ASP A 96 6.60 -8.81 -11.44
C ASP A 96 7.06 -7.39 -11.09
N ARG A 97 8.10 -7.29 -10.27
CA ARG A 97 8.62 -5.99 -9.80
C ARG A 97 9.07 -5.07 -10.93
N ILE A 98 9.66 -5.63 -11.99
CA ILE A 98 10.22 -4.88 -13.11
C ILE A 98 9.08 -4.35 -13.98
N LEU A 99 8.12 -5.21 -14.34
CA LEU A 99 6.93 -4.79 -15.08
C LEU A 99 6.10 -3.78 -14.29
N TYR A 100 5.91 -3.98 -12.99
CA TYR A 100 5.19 -3.07 -12.10
C TYR A 100 5.82 -1.67 -12.12
N LYS A 101 7.13 -1.59 -11.91
CA LYS A 101 7.89 -0.33 -11.97
C LYS A 101 7.82 0.32 -13.36
N ASN A 102 8.06 -0.44 -14.42
CA ASN A 102 8.10 0.09 -15.78
C ASN A 102 6.74 0.66 -16.21
N TYR A 103 5.64 0.01 -15.81
CA TYR A 103 4.31 0.51 -16.09
C TYR A 103 3.99 1.81 -15.35
N ILE A 104 4.47 1.97 -14.11
CA ILE A 104 4.40 3.24 -13.37
C ILE A 104 5.14 4.36 -14.11
N LEU A 105 6.36 4.09 -14.58
CA LEU A 105 7.14 5.06 -15.36
C LEU A 105 6.40 5.49 -16.61
N LYS A 106 5.85 4.52 -17.37
CA LYS A 106 5.01 4.79 -18.53
C LYS A 106 3.85 5.74 -18.19
N LEU A 107 3.10 5.46 -17.12
CA LEU A 107 1.97 6.30 -16.71
C LEU A 107 2.38 7.73 -16.33
N LEU A 108 3.50 7.88 -15.60
CA LEU A 108 3.99 9.19 -15.17
C LEU A 108 4.54 10.02 -16.33
N PHE A 109 5.39 9.45 -17.19
CA PHE A 109 6.02 10.18 -18.28
C PHE A 109 5.05 10.58 -19.39
N LEU A 110 3.92 9.87 -19.56
CA LEU A 110 2.87 10.28 -20.49
C LEU A 110 2.10 11.54 -20.03
N LYS A 111 2.25 11.97 -18.77
CA LYS A 111 1.52 13.14 -18.23
C LYS A 111 2.34 14.42 -18.37
N LYS A 112 2.07 15.18 -19.44
CA LYS A 112 2.71 16.47 -19.75
C LYS A 112 2.61 17.53 -18.64
N ASN A 113 1.60 17.46 -17.76
CA ASN A 113 1.39 18.43 -16.69
C ASN A 113 2.08 18.04 -15.36
N ILE A 114 2.82 16.94 -15.32
CA ILE A 114 3.65 16.50 -14.20
C ILE A 114 5.12 16.69 -14.58
N ILE A 115 5.80 17.60 -13.89
CA ILE A 115 7.26 17.75 -14.00
C ILE A 115 7.91 16.84 -12.97
N ILE A 116 8.79 15.96 -13.42
CA ILE A 116 9.51 15.02 -12.54
C ILE A 116 10.95 15.51 -12.40
N GLU A 117 11.45 15.58 -11.17
CA GLU A 117 12.81 16.03 -10.88
C GLU A 117 13.51 15.08 -9.89
N GLN A 118 14.75 14.69 -10.22
CA GLN A 118 15.61 13.99 -9.27
C GLN A 118 16.31 15.00 -8.35
N ASN A 119 15.83 15.14 -7.12
CA ASN A 119 16.42 16.05 -6.15
C ASN A 119 16.03 15.70 -4.71
N ASP A 120 16.76 16.27 -3.76
CA ASP A 120 16.47 16.17 -2.34
C ASP A 120 16.05 17.53 -1.80
N ILE A 121 14.85 17.59 -1.21
CA ILE A 121 14.45 18.79 -0.48
C ILE A 121 15.22 18.83 0.85
N LYS A 122 15.85 19.97 1.14
CA LYS A 122 16.55 20.20 2.42
C LYS A 122 15.71 21.01 3.40
N LYS A 123 14.97 22.02 2.93
CA LYS A 123 14.26 22.93 3.82
C LYS A 123 12.86 23.25 3.30
N ILE A 124 11.90 23.30 4.23
CA ILE A 124 10.52 23.72 3.95
C ILE A 124 10.26 24.98 4.78
N ILE A 125 9.93 26.08 4.10
CA ILE A 125 9.65 27.37 4.72
C ILE A 125 8.25 27.80 4.35
N ARG A 126 7.46 28.20 5.35
CA ARG A 126 6.13 28.78 5.13
C ARG A 126 6.28 30.29 4.96
N PHE A 127 5.73 30.84 3.88
CA PHE A 127 5.75 32.27 3.63
C PHE A 127 4.36 32.75 3.17
N LYS A 128 3.65 33.46 4.05
CA LYS A 128 2.25 33.89 3.87
C LYS A 128 1.36 32.69 3.47
N LYS A 129 0.77 32.73 2.27
CA LYS A 129 -0.11 31.69 1.68
C LYS A 129 0.64 30.68 0.79
N LYS A 130 1.98 30.77 0.70
CA LYS A 130 2.84 29.95 -0.16
C LYS A 130 3.82 29.12 0.67
N ILE A 131 4.35 28.08 0.04
CA ILE A 131 5.41 27.25 0.59
C ILE A 131 6.64 27.40 -0.30
N ILE A 132 7.77 27.68 0.33
CA ILE A 132 9.09 27.79 -0.28
C ILE A 132 9.85 26.52 0.10
N LEU A 133 10.35 25.82 -0.90
CA LEU A 133 11.13 24.60 -0.76
C LEU A 133 12.55 24.89 -1.25
N LEU A 134 13.55 24.62 -0.42
CA LEU A 134 14.96 24.67 -0.81
C LEU A 134 15.46 23.25 -1.02
N ASP A 135 16.01 23.00 -2.20
CA ASP A 135 16.61 21.72 -2.53
C ASP A 135 18.06 21.60 -2.04
N LYS A 136 18.74 20.51 -2.42
CA LYS A 136 20.12 20.26 -1.99
C LYS A 136 21.13 21.25 -2.56
N PHE A 137 20.82 21.84 -3.70
CA PHE A 137 21.61 22.82 -4.44
C PHE A 137 21.22 24.27 -4.10
N LYS A 138 20.32 24.47 -3.12
CA LYS A 138 19.78 25.77 -2.70
C LYS A 138 18.86 26.43 -3.74
N ASN A 139 18.39 25.71 -4.77
CA ASN A 139 17.37 26.25 -5.66
C ASN A 139 16.04 26.37 -4.93
N ILE A 140 15.27 27.38 -5.34
CA ILE A 140 13.99 27.72 -4.75
C ILE A 140 12.86 27.14 -5.59
N HIS A 141 12.00 26.33 -4.95
CA HIS A 141 10.76 25.84 -5.55
C HIS A 141 9.56 26.44 -4.81
N LEU A 142 8.62 27.03 -5.55
CA LEU A 142 7.44 27.68 -5.00
C LEU A 142 6.19 26.84 -5.23
N ALA A 143 5.43 26.58 -4.16
CA ALA A 143 4.20 25.79 -4.21
C ALA A 143 3.04 26.47 -3.47
N LYS A 144 1.81 26.29 -3.97
CA LYS A 144 0.60 26.57 -3.19
C LYS A 144 0.40 25.52 -2.08
N ASN A 145 0.51 24.24 -2.46
CA ASN A 145 0.36 23.09 -1.57
C ASN A 145 1.54 22.12 -1.73
N ILE A 146 1.87 21.37 -0.68
CA ILE A 146 2.85 20.28 -0.74
C ILE A 146 2.28 18.98 -0.18
N ILE A 147 2.76 17.86 -0.70
CA ILE A 147 2.45 16.52 -0.18
C ILE A 147 3.76 15.82 0.17
N LEU A 148 3.94 15.46 1.44
CA LEU A 148 5.11 14.70 1.90
C LEU A 148 4.81 13.20 1.88
N CYS A 149 5.52 12.49 1.02
CA CYS A 149 5.43 11.05 0.77
C CYS A 149 6.78 10.37 1.07
N ALA A 150 7.36 10.65 2.25
CA ALA A 150 8.75 10.35 2.55
C ALA A 150 9.08 8.86 2.81
N GLY A 151 8.12 7.95 2.66
CA GLY A 151 8.33 6.51 2.83
C GLY A 151 9.02 6.16 4.16
N THR A 152 9.98 5.24 4.13
CA THR A 152 10.85 4.89 5.26
C THR A 152 12.15 5.69 5.29
N PHE A 153 12.25 6.82 4.60
CA PHE A 153 13.56 7.48 4.40
C PHE A 153 13.96 8.43 5.53
N ILE A 154 13.01 8.99 6.27
CA ILE A 154 13.29 9.98 7.34
C ILE A 154 14.02 9.30 8.52
N ASN A 155 15.21 9.79 8.84
CA ASN A 155 16.08 9.35 9.95
C ASN A 155 16.17 7.82 10.08
N SER A 156 16.34 7.16 8.94
CA SER A 156 16.24 5.71 8.86
C SER A 156 17.56 4.99 9.08
N LYS A 157 17.48 3.84 9.73
CA LYS A 157 18.60 2.92 9.94
C LYS A 157 18.22 1.47 9.63
N ILE A 158 19.08 0.78 8.92
CA ILE A 158 19.04 -0.66 8.67
C ILE A 158 19.80 -1.36 9.79
N CYS A 159 19.23 -2.43 10.34
CA CYS A 159 19.79 -3.23 11.41
C CYS A 159 19.88 -4.70 10.98
N ILE A 160 21.09 -5.26 11.06
CA ILE A 160 21.40 -6.67 10.77
C ILE A 160 22.28 -7.21 11.89
N GLY A 161 21.69 -7.99 12.79
CA GLY A 161 22.33 -8.43 14.02
C GLY A 161 22.84 -7.25 14.85
N LYS A 162 24.15 -7.19 15.07
CA LYS A 162 24.80 -6.07 15.77
C LYS A 162 25.07 -4.85 14.87
N ASN A 163 25.05 -5.01 13.54
CA ASN A 163 25.47 -3.98 12.60
C ASN A 163 24.31 -3.00 12.31
N ILE A 164 24.63 -1.70 12.29
CA ILE A 164 23.67 -0.62 12.01
C ILE A 164 24.21 0.21 10.85
N PHE A 165 23.39 0.37 9.80
CA PHE A 165 23.70 1.20 8.65
C PHE A 165 22.68 2.34 8.55
N PHE A 166 23.14 3.58 8.49
CA PHE A 166 22.25 4.74 8.35
C PHE A 166 22.05 5.05 6.88
N LEU A 167 20.80 4.98 6.40
CA LEU A 167 20.47 5.22 4.98
C LEU A 167 20.59 6.70 4.62
N ASN A 168 20.23 7.59 5.54
CA ASN A 168 20.25 9.04 5.31
C ASN A 168 20.77 9.78 6.55
N ARG A 169 22.10 9.90 6.67
CA ARG A 169 22.75 10.55 7.83
C ARG A 169 22.42 12.06 7.98
N LYS A 170 21.87 12.73 6.94
CA LYS A 170 21.62 14.18 6.92
C LYS A 170 20.26 14.55 6.28
N ASN A 171 19.14 14.01 6.78
CA ASN A 171 17.82 14.44 6.32
C ASN A 171 17.38 15.76 6.97
N ASN A 172 17.76 16.88 6.33
CA ASN A 172 17.43 18.25 6.77
C ASN A 172 15.92 18.56 6.82
N ILE A 173 15.08 17.80 6.09
CA ILE A 173 13.61 17.90 6.19
C ILE A 173 13.14 17.67 7.63
N SER A 174 13.75 16.72 8.35
CA SER A 174 13.36 16.43 9.73
C SER A 174 13.51 17.68 10.62
N ASN A 175 14.55 18.49 10.43
CA ASN A 175 14.74 19.74 11.15
C ASN A 175 13.68 20.79 10.78
N SER A 176 13.24 20.83 9.52
CA SER A 176 12.13 21.71 9.11
C SER A 176 10.81 21.27 9.75
N LEU A 177 10.57 19.96 9.84
CA LEU A 177 9.37 19.39 10.44
C LEU A 177 9.36 19.46 11.98
N LYS A 178 10.52 19.42 12.64
CA LYS A 178 10.63 19.64 14.10
C LYS A 178 10.08 21.00 14.53
N LYS A 179 10.29 22.05 13.71
CA LYS A 179 9.73 23.39 13.98
C LYS A 179 8.20 23.41 13.99
N ILE A 180 7.57 22.41 13.38
CA ILE A 180 6.12 22.26 13.31
C ILE A 180 5.55 21.68 14.63
N LYS A 181 6.39 21.38 15.64
CA LYS A 181 6.02 20.81 16.94
C LYS A 181 5.12 19.57 16.83
N LEU A 182 5.36 18.77 15.80
CA LEU A 182 4.66 17.50 15.61
C LEU A 182 5.23 16.44 16.53
N PHE A 183 4.38 15.55 17.02
CA PHE A 183 4.82 14.37 17.76
C PHE A 183 5.45 13.36 16.80
N ILE A 184 6.71 13.02 17.05
CA ILE A 184 7.53 12.12 16.21
C ILE A 184 7.87 10.90 17.04
N ASN A 185 7.59 9.72 16.49
CA ASN A 185 7.99 8.44 17.06
C ASN A 185 8.69 7.59 16.00
N LYS A 186 9.17 6.40 16.40
CA LYS A 186 9.85 5.46 15.51
C LYS A 186 9.04 4.19 15.32
N LEU A 187 9.03 3.69 14.09
CA LEU A 187 8.50 2.37 13.75
C LEU A 187 9.61 1.47 13.24
N LYS A 188 9.39 0.15 13.34
CA LYS A 188 10.25 -0.85 12.73
C LYS A 188 9.48 -1.75 11.78
N THR A 189 10.11 -2.10 10.67
CA THR A 189 9.64 -3.13 9.74
C THR A 189 10.79 -4.04 9.34
N GLY A 190 10.49 -5.32 9.13
CA GLY A 190 11.48 -6.33 8.74
C GLY A 190 11.19 -6.88 7.35
N THR A 191 12.25 -7.24 6.64
CA THR A 191 12.18 -7.92 5.34
C THR A 191 12.92 -9.26 5.42
N PRO A 192 12.42 -10.33 4.77
CA PRO A 192 13.09 -11.63 4.72
C PRO A 192 14.29 -11.62 3.78
N PRO A 193 15.11 -12.69 3.83
CA PRO A 193 16.16 -12.85 2.84
C PRO A 193 15.56 -13.24 1.49
N ARG A 194 16.31 -12.94 0.42
CA ARG A 194 16.02 -13.39 -0.95
C ARG A 194 17.05 -14.42 -1.34
N ILE A 195 16.59 -15.53 -1.87
CA ILE A 195 17.43 -16.66 -2.28
C ILE A 195 17.42 -16.83 -3.80
N ASP A 196 18.44 -17.50 -4.32
CA ASP A 196 18.54 -17.85 -5.74
C ASP A 196 17.60 -19.00 -6.09
N ILE A 197 16.77 -18.77 -7.13
CA ILE A 197 15.79 -19.72 -7.67
C ILE A 197 16.42 -21.07 -8.09
N ASN A 198 17.67 -21.07 -8.54
CA ASN A 198 18.34 -22.26 -9.05
C ASN A 198 18.79 -23.24 -7.95
N TYR A 199 18.91 -22.76 -6.70
CA TYR A 199 19.44 -23.53 -5.58
C TYR A 199 18.35 -24.01 -4.62
N ILE A 200 17.15 -24.29 -5.16
CA ILE A 200 15.98 -24.73 -4.40
C ILE A 200 15.60 -26.14 -4.86
N ASN A 201 15.46 -27.07 -3.91
CA ASN A 201 14.97 -28.41 -4.22
C ASN A 201 13.43 -28.42 -4.21
N TYR A 202 12.84 -28.06 -5.35
CA TYR A 202 11.39 -27.97 -5.55
C TYR A 202 10.64 -29.28 -5.33
N LYS A 203 11.28 -30.44 -5.55
CA LYS A 203 10.66 -31.76 -5.35
C LYS A 203 10.24 -31.98 -3.88
N LYS A 204 10.90 -31.30 -2.94
CA LYS A 204 10.62 -31.40 -1.50
C LYS A 204 9.61 -30.37 -0.99
N LEU A 205 9.05 -29.53 -1.88
CA LEU A 205 8.18 -28.40 -1.53
C LEU A 205 6.77 -28.57 -2.06
N ASN A 206 5.80 -27.98 -1.36
CA ASN A 206 4.41 -28.00 -1.80
C ASN A 206 4.17 -26.86 -2.81
N ILE A 207 3.54 -27.17 -3.93
CA ILE A 207 3.24 -26.20 -4.99
C ILE A 207 1.94 -25.45 -4.67
N GLN A 208 1.90 -24.15 -4.92
CA GLN A 208 0.70 -23.34 -4.93
C GLN A 208 0.46 -22.71 -6.30
N TYR A 209 -0.55 -23.22 -7.01
CA TYR A 209 -0.99 -22.73 -8.31
C TYR A 209 -1.80 -21.42 -8.22
N SER A 210 -1.83 -20.65 -9.31
CA SER A 210 -2.67 -19.46 -9.41
C SER A 210 -4.15 -19.83 -9.56
N ASP A 211 -5.06 -18.96 -9.11
CA ASP A 211 -6.48 -19.00 -9.49
C ASP A 211 -6.67 -18.26 -10.83
N TYR A 212 -7.70 -18.61 -11.61
CA TYR A 212 -7.74 -18.30 -13.06
C TYR A 212 -8.56 -17.07 -13.50
N PHE A 213 -9.32 -16.37 -12.65
CA PHE A 213 -10.44 -15.55 -13.18
C PHE A 213 -10.64 -14.13 -12.66
N TYR A 214 -9.81 -13.63 -11.74
CA TYR A 214 -10.10 -12.35 -11.08
C TYR A 214 -9.06 -11.27 -11.37
N CYS A 215 -9.57 -10.10 -11.76
CA CYS A 215 -8.84 -8.87 -12.05
C CYS A 215 -9.38 -7.73 -11.17
N PHE A 216 -8.56 -6.71 -10.85
CA PHE A 216 -9.04 -5.55 -10.10
C PHE A 216 -9.77 -4.56 -11.01
N ASN A 217 -9.23 -4.30 -12.20
CA ASN A 217 -9.65 -3.29 -13.15
C ASN A 217 -9.78 -3.87 -14.57
N LYS A 218 -8.67 -4.34 -15.15
CA LYS A 218 -8.59 -4.73 -16.57
C LYS A 218 -8.06 -6.15 -16.69
N ASN A 219 -8.56 -6.86 -17.69
CA ASN A 219 -7.99 -8.14 -18.07
C ASN A 219 -6.83 -7.90 -19.04
N PHE A 220 -5.61 -8.22 -18.61
CA PHE A 220 -4.43 -8.27 -19.46
C PHE A 220 -4.06 -9.74 -19.70
N ASN A 221 -3.48 -10.04 -20.87
CA ASN A 221 -2.93 -11.38 -21.10
C ASN A 221 -1.83 -11.66 -20.07
N PHE A 222 -2.04 -12.73 -19.30
CA PHE A 222 -1.20 -13.08 -18.16
C PHE A 222 -0.70 -14.52 -18.34
N ASN A 223 0.61 -14.72 -18.13
CA ASN A 223 1.24 -16.03 -18.17
C ASN A 223 1.19 -16.69 -16.77
N ASN A 224 0.24 -17.61 -16.57
CA ASN A 224 0.00 -18.26 -15.26
C ASN A 224 1.03 -19.34 -14.90
N ASN A 225 2.12 -19.49 -15.65
CA ASN A 225 3.07 -20.59 -15.45
C ASN A 225 3.95 -20.42 -14.21
N ILE A 226 4.05 -19.21 -13.65
CA ILE A 226 4.80 -18.98 -12.42
C ILE A 226 4.08 -19.62 -11.23
N LYS A 227 4.82 -20.47 -10.52
CA LYS A 227 4.35 -21.19 -9.34
C LYS A 227 4.95 -20.57 -8.08
N CYS A 228 4.15 -20.51 -7.04
CA CYS A 228 4.64 -20.27 -5.69
C CYS A 228 4.88 -21.60 -5.01
N PHE A 229 5.79 -21.63 -4.05
CA PHE A 229 6.06 -22.84 -3.27
C PHE A 229 5.89 -22.58 -1.79
N ILE A 230 5.58 -23.63 -1.05
CA ILE A 230 5.33 -23.60 0.37
C ILE A 230 6.35 -24.51 1.06
N ALA A 231 7.07 -23.92 2.00
CA ALA A 231 7.96 -24.61 2.92
C ALA A 231 7.47 -24.42 4.36
N TYR A 232 8.05 -25.18 5.28
CA TYR A 232 7.75 -25.08 6.70
C TYR A 232 9.03 -25.03 7.52
N THR A 233 9.01 -24.21 8.57
CA THR A 233 10.01 -24.32 9.66
C THR A 233 9.77 -25.59 10.48
N ASN A 234 10.76 -25.96 11.30
CA ASN A 234 10.75 -27.15 12.14
C ASN A 234 11.38 -26.87 13.51
N ASN A 235 11.22 -27.80 14.45
CA ASN A 235 11.73 -27.68 15.81
C ASN A 235 13.25 -27.45 15.88
N ASN A 236 14.03 -28.07 14.98
CA ASN A 236 15.49 -27.87 14.92
C ASN A 236 15.84 -26.40 14.63
N LEU A 237 15.17 -25.79 13.65
CA LEU A 237 15.29 -24.37 13.33
C LEU A 237 14.83 -23.50 14.51
N HIS A 238 13.72 -23.85 15.16
CA HIS A 238 13.19 -23.08 16.29
C HIS A 238 14.17 -23.08 17.47
N ASN A 239 14.71 -24.24 17.85
CA ASN A 239 15.71 -24.36 18.90
C ASN A 239 16.96 -23.54 18.59
N PHE A 240 17.43 -23.58 17.34
CA PHE A 240 18.55 -22.75 16.90
C PHE A 240 18.27 -21.25 17.04
N ILE A 241 17.07 -20.79 16.67
CA ILE A 241 16.68 -19.38 16.80
C ILE A 241 16.59 -18.97 18.28
N LYS A 242 16.00 -19.82 19.14
CA LYS A 242 15.91 -19.57 20.60
C LYS A 242 17.32 -19.37 21.20
N GLN A 243 18.28 -20.24 20.86
CA GLN A 243 19.67 -20.11 21.32
C GLN A 243 20.37 -18.85 20.81
N LYS A 244 19.92 -18.27 19.68
CA LYS A 244 20.55 -17.11 19.04
C LYS A 244 19.71 -15.84 19.13
N ILE A 245 18.66 -15.81 19.95
CA ILE A 245 17.72 -14.68 20.03
C ILE A 245 18.44 -13.39 20.46
N ASN A 246 19.41 -13.50 21.37
CA ASN A 246 20.26 -12.40 21.85
C ASN A 246 21.21 -11.83 20.77
N SER A 247 21.28 -12.44 19.58
CA SER A 247 22.04 -11.89 18.45
C SER A 247 21.20 -11.00 17.52
N SER A 248 19.89 -10.90 17.75
CA SER A 248 18.99 -10.08 16.95
C SER A 248 19.01 -8.62 17.43
N SER A 249 18.91 -7.69 16.48
CA SER A 249 18.88 -6.25 16.78
C SER A 249 17.70 -5.84 17.68
N ILE A 250 16.62 -6.61 17.67
CA ILE A 250 15.41 -6.39 18.48
C ILE A 250 15.71 -6.66 19.96
N TYR A 251 16.27 -7.83 20.27
CA TYR A 251 16.49 -8.27 21.65
C TYR A 251 17.79 -7.71 22.26
N LEU A 252 18.69 -7.16 21.43
CA LEU A 252 19.86 -6.40 21.87
C LEU A 252 19.54 -4.98 22.37
N GLY A 253 18.27 -4.56 22.42
CA GLY A 253 17.87 -3.21 22.83
C GLY A 253 18.25 -2.10 21.84
N LYS A 254 18.87 -2.44 20.69
CA LYS A 254 19.29 -1.46 19.65
C LYS A 254 18.10 -0.82 18.91
N ILE A 255 16.92 -1.42 19.02
CA ILE A 255 15.66 -0.92 18.46
C ILE A 255 14.64 -0.87 19.59
N SER A 256 14.31 0.33 20.06
CA SER A 256 13.32 0.57 21.12
C SER A 256 11.86 0.55 20.63
N SER A 257 11.62 0.46 19.32
CA SER A 257 10.26 0.52 18.77
C SER A 257 9.56 -0.84 18.70
N LEU A 258 8.25 -0.83 18.91
CA LEU A 258 7.39 -2.00 18.76
C LEU A 258 7.29 -2.41 17.28
N GLY A 259 7.29 -3.73 17.06
CA GLY A 259 7.15 -4.32 15.73
C GLY A 259 5.70 -4.63 15.40
N PRO A 260 5.36 -4.90 14.14
CA PRO A 260 3.99 -5.23 13.76
C PRO A 260 3.53 -6.55 14.40
N ARG A 261 2.46 -6.50 15.20
CA ARG A 261 1.81 -7.68 15.82
C ARG A 261 1.44 -8.75 14.81
N TYR A 262 0.92 -8.36 13.65
CA TYR A 262 0.35 -9.27 12.65
C TYR A 262 1.35 -9.78 11.60
N CYS A 263 2.58 -9.26 11.57
CA CYS A 263 3.66 -9.87 10.77
C CYS A 263 4.99 -9.68 11.51
N PRO A 264 5.13 -10.35 12.66
CA PRO A 264 6.38 -10.29 13.41
C PRO A 264 7.51 -10.96 12.62
N SER A 265 8.74 -10.67 13.01
CA SER A 265 9.90 -11.44 12.56
C SER A 265 9.78 -12.90 13.00
N ILE A 266 10.52 -13.80 12.36
CA ILE A 266 10.51 -15.23 12.69
C ILE A 266 10.97 -15.46 14.13
N GLU A 267 11.95 -14.70 14.63
CA GLU A 267 12.36 -14.73 16.03
C GLU A 267 11.22 -14.34 16.99
N ASP A 268 10.46 -13.29 16.68
CA ASP A 268 9.29 -12.86 17.48
C ASP A 268 8.13 -13.86 17.39
N LYS A 269 7.90 -14.49 16.23
CA LYS A 269 6.86 -15.51 16.05
C LYS A 269 7.12 -16.73 16.93
N ILE A 270 8.35 -17.24 16.93
CA ILE A 270 8.75 -18.42 17.71
C ILE A 270 8.66 -18.12 19.21
N TYR A 271 9.06 -16.92 19.64
CA TYR A 271 8.96 -16.51 21.03
C TYR A 271 7.50 -16.38 21.50
N LYS A 272 6.63 -15.75 20.70
CA LYS A 272 5.22 -15.52 21.06
C LYS A 272 4.34 -16.78 20.96
N PHE A 273 4.71 -17.73 20.10
CA PHE A 273 3.94 -18.95 19.87
C PHE A 273 4.81 -20.20 20.09
N PRO A 274 5.28 -20.44 21.33
CA PRO A 274 6.25 -21.48 21.62
C PRO A 274 5.72 -22.90 21.38
N PHE A 275 4.40 -23.09 21.44
CA PHE A 275 3.72 -24.37 21.23
C PHE A 275 3.53 -24.74 19.75
N LYS A 276 3.82 -23.83 18.79
CA LYS A 276 3.70 -24.13 17.37
C LYS A 276 4.96 -24.83 16.86
N ASN A 277 4.82 -26.09 16.46
CA ASN A 277 5.93 -26.92 15.95
C ASN A 277 6.42 -26.50 14.55
N ASN A 278 5.59 -25.75 13.81
CA ASN A 278 5.97 -25.23 12.51
C ASN A 278 5.31 -23.89 12.20
N HIS A 279 5.93 -23.19 11.25
CA HIS A 279 5.44 -21.96 10.64
C HIS A 279 5.63 -22.06 9.13
N GLN A 280 4.58 -21.72 8.40
CA GLN A 280 4.57 -21.72 6.94
C GLN A 280 5.42 -20.57 6.38
N ILE A 281 6.15 -20.86 5.31
CA ILE A 281 6.94 -19.91 4.52
C ILE A 281 6.50 -20.04 3.06
N PHE A 282 6.18 -18.92 2.44
CA PHE A 282 5.93 -18.86 1.00
C PHE A 282 7.21 -18.44 0.28
N LEU A 283 7.56 -19.18 -0.76
CA LEU A 283 8.60 -18.86 -1.72
C LEU A 283 7.92 -18.17 -2.90
N GLU A 284 8.13 -16.86 -2.99
CA GLU A 284 7.47 -15.97 -3.94
C GLU A 284 8.50 -15.46 -4.96
N PRO A 285 8.47 -15.90 -6.22
CA PRO A 285 9.32 -15.35 -7.28
C PRO A 285 9.11 -13.83 -7.42
N GLU A 286 10.18 -13.05 -7.56
CA GLU A 286 10.07 -11.59 -7.60
C GLU A 286 9.81 -11.00 -8.99
N SER A 287 10.21 -11.69 -10.07
CA SER A 287 10.05 -11.26 -11.46
C SER A 287 10.41 -12.39 -12.44
N TYR A 288 9.90 -12.33 -13.67
CA TYR A 288 10.35 -13.17 -14.80
C TYR A 288 11.84 -12.97 -15.12
N PHE A 289 12.37 -11.78 -14.85
CA PHE A 289 13.74 -11.38 -15.21
C PHE A 289 14.67 -11.35 -13.99
N SER A 290 14.32 -12.09 -12.92
CA SER A 290 15.11 -12.14 -11.70
C SER A 290 15.26 -13.58 -11.20
N LYS A 291 16.43 -13.89 -10.64
CA LYS A 291 16.68 -15.14 -9.91
C LYS A 291 16.23 -15.04 -8.44
N GLU A 292 15.75 -13.89 -7.98
CA GLU A 292 15.38 -13.68 -6.59
C GLU A 292 14.02 -14.31 -6.24
N VAL A 293 14.01 -15.13 -5.20
CA VAL A 293 12.82 -15.67 -4.54
C VAL A 293 12.71 -15.08 -3.15
N TYR A 294 11.58 -14.44 -2.86
CA TYR A 294 11.27 -13.80 -1.58
C TYR A 294 10.69 -14.83 -0.59
N LEU A 295 11.33 -14.98 0.58
CA LEU A 295 10.89 -15.93 1.63
C LEU A 295 9.86 -15.30 2.58
N ASN A 296 8.63 -15.12 2.08
CA ASN A 296 7.56 -14.53 2.87
C ASN A 296 7.24 -15.38 4.10
N GLY A 297 7.30 -14.74 5.28
CA GLY A 297 7.14 -15.40 6.58
C GLY A 297 8.43 -15.50 7.39
N LEU A 298 9.60 -15.31 6.75
CA LEU A 298 10.94 -15.43 7.34
C LEU A 298 11.67 -14.09 7.52
N SER A 299 10.93 -12.99 7.78
CA SER A 299 11.55 -11.71 8.13
C SER A 299 12.38 -11.86 9.39
N THR A 300 13.61 -11.33 9.40
CA THR A 300 14.51 -11.48 10.55
C THR A 300 15.53 -10.35 10.62
N SER A 301 16.04 -10.10 11.82
CA SER A 301 17.14 -9.18 12.07
C SER A 301 18.38 -9.86 12.65
N LEU A 302 18.46 -11.19 12.55
CA LEU A 302 19.61 -11.96 12.98
C LEU A 302 20.84 -11.68 12.12
N SER A 303 22.02 -12.02 12.64
CA SER A 303 23.29 -11.85 11.92
C SER A 303 23.33 -12.63 10.61
N ILE A 304 24.12 -12.15 9.66
CA ILE A 304 24.34 -12.78 8.34
C ILE A 304 24.71 -14.28 8.49
N LYS A 305 25.61 -14.60 9.43
CA LYS A 305 26.02 -16.00 9.72
C LYS A 305 24.85 -16.86 10.19
N ASN A 306 23.96 -16.30 11.01
CA ASN A 306 22.80 -17.02 11.52
C ASN A 306 21.72 -17.18 10.45
N GLN A 307 21.51 -16.17 9.59
CA GLN A 307 20.57 -16.28 8.47
C GLN A 307 20.94 -17.44 7.53
N LYS A 308 22.23 -17.57 7.15
CA LYS A 308 22.71 -18.72 6.35
C LYS A 308 22.35 -20.06 6.99
N LYS A 309 22.58 -20.20 8.30
CA LYS A 309 22.28 -21.44 9.04
C LYS A 309 20.79 -21.72 9.13
N ILE A 310 19.96 -20.69 9.31
CA ILE A 310 18.50 -20.82 9.40
C ILE A 310 17.94 -21.34 8.09
N ILE A 311 18.35 -20.77 6.96
CA ILE A 311 17.79 -21.17 5.66
C ILE A 311 18.14 -22.62 5.33
N LYS A 312 19.39 -23.04 5.56
CA LYS A 312 19.83 -24.43 5.32
C LYS A 312 19.09 -25.48 6.18
N LYS A 313 18.45 -25.07 7.29
CA LYS A 313 17.66 -25.96 8.15
C LYS A 313 16.22 -26.17 7.66
N ILE A 314 15.80 -25.48 6.59
CA ILE A 314 14.46 -25.62 6.01
C ILE A 314 14.51 -26.69 4.92
N LYS A 315 13.60 -27.67 5.00
CA LYS A 315 13.48 -28.74 4.01
C LYS A 315 13.25 -28.14 2.62
N GLY A 316 14.05 -28.57 1.63
CA GLY A 316 14.03 -28.05 0.27
C GLY A 316 14.96 -26.85 0.03
N LEU A 317 15.53 -26.25 1.09
CA LEU A 317 16.44 -25.09 1.02
C LEU A 317 17.85 -25.40 1.54
N GLU A 318 18.21 -26.68 1.66
CA GLU A 318 19.46 -27.14 2.27
C GLU A 318 20.70 -26.58 1.55
N ASN A 319 20.60 -26.44 0.22
CA ASN A 319 21.67 -25.95 -0.66
C ASN A 319 21.46 -24.51 -1.14
N SER A 320 20.46 -23.81 -0.61
CA SER A 320 20.07 -22.48 -1.12
C SER A 320 21.14 -21.42 -0.89
N ILE A 321 21.27 -20.52 -1.86
CA ILE A 321 22.19 -19.38 -1.84
C ILE A 321 21.38 -18.11 -1.57
N ILE A 322 21.82 -17.32 -0.60
CA ILE A 322 21.22 -16.01 -0.30
C ILE A 322 21.81 -14.96 -1.25
N ILE A 323 20.94 -14.32 -2.03
CA ILE A 323 21.31 -13.17 -2.87
C ILE A 323 21.26 -11.89 -2.04
N ARG A 324 20.21 -11.71 -1.23
CA ARG A 324 20.06 -10.54 -0.33
C ARG A 324 19.68 -10.99 1.07
N TYR A 325 20.41 -10.49 2.06
CA TYR A 325 20.12 -10.79 3.47
C TYR A 325 18.89 -10.04 3.97
N ALA A 326 18.23 -10.65 4.94
CA ALA A 326 17.17 -10.02 5.72
C ALA A 326 17.72 -8.89 6.58
N TYR A 327 16.87 -7.91 6.84
CA TYR A 327 17.18 -6.82 7.74
C TYR A 327 15.91 -6.20 8.31
N ASN A 328 16.08 -5.45 9.39
CA ASN A 328 15.07 -4.54 9.89
C ASN A 328 15.42 -3.11 9.53
N ILE A 329 14.43 -2.30 9.18
CA ILE A 329 14.56 -0.85 9.05
C ILE A 329 13.78 -0.19 10.19
N GLN A 330 14.41 0.76 10.85
CA GLN A 330 13.76 1.69 11.77
C GLN A 330 13.71 3.07 11.12
N TYR A 331 12.58 3.75 11.21
CA TYR A 331 12.37 5.06 10.59
C TYR A 331 11.43 5.91 11.47
N ASP A 332 11.52 7.24 11.29
CA ASP A 332 10.63 8.18 11.95
C ASP A 332 9.27 8.22 11.23
N TYR A 333 8.19 8.32 12.02
CA TYR A 333 6.86 8.67 11.55
C TYR A 333 6.29 9.81 12.40
N TYR A 334 5.31 10.49 11.85
CA TYR A 334 4.60 11.58 12.50
C TYR A 334 3.23 11.08 12.94
N ASP A 335 2.83 11.42 14.15
CA ASP A 335 1.55 10.99 14.69
C ASP A 335 0.39 11.51 13.81
N PRO A 336 -0.39 10.63 13.17
CA PRO A 336 -1.44 11.04 12.25
C PRO A 336 -2.59 11.81 12.92
N ARG A 337 -2.69 11.84 14.26
CA ARG A 337 -3.66 12.65 15.00
C ARG A 337 -3.50 14.16 14.77
N CYS A 338 -2.35 14.60 14.24
CA CYS A 338 -2.13 15.97 13.80
C CYS A 338 -2.83 16.35 12.49
N LEU A 339 -3.40 15.38 11.77
CA LEU A 339 -4.03 15.57 10.46
C LEU A 339 -5.55 15.72 10.56
N ASN A 340 -6.12 16.41 9.59
CA ASN A 340 -7.56 16.36 9.30
C ASN A 340 -7.91 15.09 8.50
N LEU A 341 -9.20 14.73 8.44
CA LEU A 341 -9.69 13.63 7.58
C LEU A 341 -9.38 13.82 6.09
N SER A 342 -8.98 15.02 5.69
CA SER A 342 -8.50 15.37 4.35
C SER A 342 -6.97 15.21 4.17
N LEU A 343 -6.27 14.68 5.17
CA LEU A 343 -4.81 14.46 5.25
C LEU A 343 -3.93 15.72 5.26
N ASN A 344 -4.50 16.92 5.28
CA ASN A 344 -3.74 18.13 5.59
C ASN A 344 -3.52 18.27 7.10
N ILE A 345 -2.39 18.86 7.47
CA ILE A 345 -2.08 19.17 8.86
C ILE A 345 -3.08 20.19 9.41
N LYS A 346 -3.57 19.97 10.64
CA LYS A 346 -4.62 20.78 11.29
C LYS A 346 -4.29 22.28 11.37
N PHE A 347 -3.06 22.61 11.73
CA PHE A 347 -2.58 23.99 11.86
C PHE A 347 -1.82 24.48 10.60
N SER A 348 -1.71 23.66 9.56
CA SER A 348 -1.09 24.07 8.28
C SER A 348 -1.80 23.40 7.10
N ASN A 349 -2.86 24.05 6.65
CA ASN A 349 -3.77 23.46 5.67
C ASN A 349 -3.17 23.24 4.27
N ASN A 350 -1.98 23.77 3.98
CA ASN A 350 -1.30 23.64 2.69
C ASN A 350 -0.27 22.50 2.65
N ILE A 351 -0.04 21.83 3.79
CA ILE A 351 0.88 20.69 3.91
C ILE A 351 0.06 19.43 4.16
N PHE A 352 0.28 18.42 3.34
CA PHE A 352 -0.36 17.11 3.45
C PHE A 352 0.69 16.04 3.74
N PHE A 353 0.36 15.07 4.59
CA PHE A 353 1.19 13.90 4.83
C PHE A 353 0.51 12.65 4.30
N SER A 354 1.28 11.77 3.66
CA SER A 354 0.73 10.60 3.01
C SER A 354 1.66 9.40 2.99
N GLY A 355 1.10 8.22 3.26
CA GLY A 355 1.81 6.96 3.24
C GLY A 355 2.49 6.63 4.56
N GLN A 356 3.67 6.01 4.50
CA GLN A 356 4.36 5.48 5.68
C GLN A 356 4.75 6.55 6.71
N ILE A 357 4.84 7.82 6.31
CA ILE A 357 5.06 8.96 7.20
C ILE A 357 3.94 9.10 8.26
N ASN A 358 2.74 8.58 7.97
CA ASN A 358 1.59 8.54 8.89
C ASN A 358 1.53 7.26 9.73
N GLY A 359 2.58 6.42 9.69
CA GLY A 359 2.67 5.20 10.49
C GLY A 359 1.98 3.96 9.89
N THR A 360 1.46 4.02 8.66
CA THR A 360 0.94 2.82 7.97
C THR A 360 2.04 1.96 7.38
N THR A 361 1.79 0.66 7.22
CA THR A 361 2.65 -0.24 6.43
C THR A 361 1.87 -1.00 5.38
N GLY A 362 2.24 -0.77 4.12
CA GLY A 362 1.65 -1.43 2.97
C GLY A 362 1.59 -0.47 1.78
N TYR A 363 1.68 -1.03 0.59
CA TYR A 363 1.65 -0.26 -0.64
C TYR A 363 0.25 0.30 -0.89
N GLU A 364 -0.77 -0.50 -0.55
CA GLU A 364 -2.19 -0.21 -0.71
C GLU A 364 -2.62 0.91 0.21
N GLU A 365 -2.30 0.80 1.51
CA GLU A 365 -2.55 1.86 2.49
C GLU A 365 -1.86 3.17 2.10
N ALA A 366 -0.63 3.09 1.56
CA ALA A 366 0.08 4.28 1.09
C ALA A 366 -0.55 4.88 -0.18
N ALA A 367 -0.93 4.05 -1.15
CA ALA A 367 -1.58 4.45 -2.39
C ALA A 367 -2.90 5.20 -2.13
N VAL A 368 -3.77 4.67 -1.26
CA VAL A 368 -5.04 5.34 -0.95
C VAL A 368 -4.87 6.65 -0.20
N GLN A 369 -3.89 6.74 0.71
CA GLN A 369 -3.55 8.01 1.34
C GLN A 369 -3.02 9.01 0.30
N GLY A 370 -2.20 8.52 -0.65
CA GLY A 370 -1.67 9.32 -1.75
C GLY A 370 -2.78 9.94 -2.57
N PHE A 371 -3.72 9.10 -2.97
CA PHE A 371 -4.90 9.52 -3.72
C PHE A 371 -5.73 10.58 -2.97
N VAL A 372 -6.04 10.37 -1.69
CA VAL A 372 -6.80 11.33 -0.89
C VAL A 372 -6.05 12.67 -0.73
N ALA A 373 -4.75 12.61 -0.44
CA ALA A 373 -3.92 13.81 -0.31
C ALA A 373 -3.82 14.56 -1.65
N GLY A 374 -3.65 13.84 -2.77
CA GLY A 374 -3.61 14.40 -4.12
C GLY A 374 -4.90 15.12 -4.51
N ILE A 375 -6.05 14.44 -4.35
CA ILE A 375 -7.37 15.05 -4.60
C ILE A 375 -7.53 16.34 -3.79
N ASN A 376 -7.23 16.29 -2.49
CA ASN A 376 -7.46 17.42 -1.62
C ASN A 376 -6.47 18.57 -1.88
N ALA A 377 -5.21 18.29 -2.16
CA ALA A 377 -4.24 19.31 -2.55
C ALA A 377 -4.62 19.97 -3.88
N ALA A 378 -5.10 19.20 -4.85
CA ALA A 378 -5.57 19.72 -6.14
C ALA A 378 -6.82 20.59 -5.98
N ARG A 379 -7.86 20.07 -5.31
CA ARG A 379 -9.09 20.81 -5.02
C ARG A 379 -8.83 22.09 -4.24
N LYS A 380 -7.94 22.04 -3.24
CA LYS A 380 -7.51 23.21 -2.48
C LYS A 380 -6.84 24.26 -3.37
N SER A 381 -6.01 23.85 -4.33
CA SER A 381 -5.35 24.77 -5.27
C SER A 381 -6.34 25.56 -6.14
N LEU A 382 -7.54 24.99 -6.32
CA LEU A 382 -8.69 25.55 -7.04
C LEU A 382 -9.76 26.15 -6.11
N LYS A 383 -9.49 26.26 -4.80
CA LYS A 383 -10.44 26.74 -3.77
C LYS A 383 -11.74 25.93 -3.67
N LEU A 384 -11.71 24.65 -4.05
CA LEU A 384 -12.83 23.73 -3.90
C LEU A 384 -12.86 23.07 -2.51
N LEU A 385 -14.05 22.60 -2.09
CA LEU A 385 -14.24 21.87 -0.84
C LEU A 385 -13.39 20.60 -0.77
N LEU A 386 -12.74 20.36 0.36
CA LEU A 386 -11.93 19.16 0.59
C LEU A 386 -12.83 17.93 0.82
N TRP A 387 -12.42 16.80 0.27
CA TRP A 387 -13.04 15.51 0.49
C TRP A 387 -12.58 14.89 1.82
N LYS A 388 -13.55 14.42 2.60
CA LYS A 388 -13.35 13.68 3.85
C LYS A 388 -13.99 12.30 3.70
N PRO A 389 -13.20 11.24 3.43
CA PRO A 389 -13.71 9.87 3.29
C PRO A 389 -14.47 9.43 4.55
N LYS A 390 -15.58 8.70 4.37
CA LYS A 390 -16.47 8.28 5.46
C LYS A 390 -16.33 6.79 5.76
N LYS A 391 -16.09 6.44 7.03
CA LYS A 391 -15.87 5.05 7.49
C LYS A 391 -17.02 4.08 7.21
N TRP A 392 -18.25 4.59 7.11
CA TRP A 392 -19.43 3.77 6.78
C TRP A 392 -19.55 3.47 5.29
N ASN A 393 -18.88 4.24 4.43
CA ASN A 393 -18.99 4.11 2.97
C ASN A 393 -17.73 3.53 2.31
N SER A 394 -16.57 3.54 2.97
CA SER A 394 -15.34 2.98 2.39
C SER A 394 -14.32 2.51 3.43
N TYR A 395 -13.51 1.51 3.08
CA TYR A 395 -12.31 1.14 3.83
C TYR A 395 -11.24 2.24 3.78
N ILE A 396 -11.19 3.06 2.72
CA ILE A 396 -10.39 4.30 2.71
C ILE A 396 -10.79 5.20 3.89
N GLY A 397 -12.10 5.34 4.13
CA GLY A 397 -12.64 6.07 5.27
C GLY A 397 -12.30 5.42 6.61
N VAL A 398 -12.36 4.08 6.71
CA VAL A 398 -11.96 3.34 7.92
C VAL A 398 -10.49 3.59 8.23
N LEU A 399 -9.59 3.40 7.25
CA LEU A 399 -8.15 3.62 7.38
C LEU A 399 -7.84 5.02 7.90
N ILE A 400 -8.37 6.06 7.24
CA ILE A 400 -8.05 7.45 7.58
C ILE A 400 -8.65 7.83 8.94
N ASN A 401 -9.87 7.40 9.22
CA ASN A 401 -10.52 7.61 10.51
C ASN A 401 -9.71 6.99 11.66
N ASP A 402 -9.27 5.75 11.50
CA ASP A 402 -8.53 5.04 12.54
C ASP A 402 -7.18 5.69 12.80
N LEU A 403 -6.44 6.06 11.75
CA LEU A 403 -5.18 6.80 11.89
C LEU A 403 -5.38 8.10 12.68
N ILE A 404 -6.38 8.91 12.32
CA ILE A 404 -6.53 10.25 12.90
C ILE A 404 -7.14 10.24 14.30
N ASN A 405 -8.01 9.28 14.62
CA ASN A 405 -8.66 9.23 15.92
C ASN A 405 -7.91 8.38 16.93
N LEU A 406 -7.32 7.26 16.50
CA LEU A 406 -6.65 6.31 17.39
C LEU A 406 -5.13 6.54 17.44
N GLY A 407 -4.55 7.18 16.42
CA GLY A 407 -3.11 7.25 16.26
C GLY A 407 -2.51 5.89 15.90
N VAL A 408 -1.20 5.77 16.08
CA VAL A 408 -0.43 4.59 15.70
C VAL A 408 0.63 4.31 16.77
N GLN A 409 0.61 3.11 17.35
CA GLN A 409 1.65 2.61 18.29
C GLN A 409 2.57 1.58 17.64
N GLU A 410 2.05 0.84 16.66
CA GLU A 410 2.75 -0.12 15.82
C GLU A 410 2.33 0.12 14.37
N PRO A 411 3.06 -0.35 13.36
CA PRO A 411 2.74 0.04 12.00
C PRO A 411 1.33 -0.40 11.59
N TYR A 412 0.46 0.55 11.26
CA TYR A 412 -0.95 0.29 11.00
C TYR A 412 -1.12 -0.57 9.75
N ARG A 413 -2.05 -1.53 9.82
CA ARG A 413 -2.44 -2.42 8.72
C ARG A 413 -3.95 -2.55 8.66
N ILE A 414 -4.49 -2.48 7.46
CA ILE A 414 -5.93 -2.65 7.28
C ILE A 414 -6.31 -4.14 7.33
N PHE A 415 -7.44 -4.43 7.96
CA PHE A 415 -8.10 -5.74 7.92
C PHE A 415 -9.60 -5.52 7.81
N THR A 416 -10.32 -6.48 7.25
CA THR A 416 -11.79 -6.38 7.13
C THR A 416 -12.49 -6.32 8.49
N ALA A 417 -11.93 -6.97 9.50
CA ALA A 417 -12.43 -6.97 10.87
C ALA A 417 -12.41 -5.59 11.56
N LYS A 418 -11.65 -4.61 11.04
CA LYS A 418 -11.59 -3.26 11.61
C LYS A 418 -12.87 -2.46 11.40
N SER A 419 -13.71 -2.86 10.44
CA SER A 419 -14.97 -2.15 10.17
C SER A 419 -16.16 -2.88 10.77
N LYS A 420 -16.97 -2.16 11.56
CA LYS A 420 -18.32 -2.61 11.97
C LYS A 420 -19.24 -2.81 10.75
N TYR A 421 -18.97 -2.12 9.65
CA TYR A 421 -19.72 -2.20 8.39
C TYR A 421 -19.14 -3.22 7.40
N ARG A 422 -18.32 -4.18 7.84
CA ARG A 422 -17.62 -5.14 6.95
C ARG A 422 -18.53 -5.91 5.98
N LEU A 423 -19.78 -6.19 6.38
CA LEU A 423 -20.75 -6.86 5.51
C LEU A 423 -21.20 -5.99 4.33
N PHE A 424 -21.20 -4.67 4.54
CA PHE A 424 -21.56 -3.67 3.54
C PHE A 424 -20.37 -3.24 2.68
N LEU A 425 -19.19 -3.07 3.30
CA LEU A 425 -17.97 -2.68 2.61
C LEU A 425 -17.35 -3.89 1.91
N ARG A 426 -17.86 -4.24 0.73
CA ARG A 426 -17.35 -5.38 -0.04
C ARG A 426 -16.65 -4.92 -1.31
N MET A 427 -15.79 -5.78 -1.87
CA MET A 427 -15.10 -5.49 -3.12
C MET A 427 -16.09 -5.38 -4.30
N ASP A 428 -17.01 -6.34 -4.41
CA ASP A 428 -18.00 -6.46 -5.48
C ASP A 428 -18.92 -5.25 -5.62
N ASN A 429 -19.27 -4.60 -4.50
CA ASN A 429 -20.21 -3.48 -4.50
C ASN A 429 -19.53 -2.09 -4.47
N SER A 430 -18.21 -2.02 -4.61
CA SER A 430 -17.45 -0.77 -4.52
C SER A 430 -17.90 0.25 -5.58
N ILE A 431 -18.29 -0.23 -6.76
CA ILE A 431 -18.81 0.61 -7.84
C ILE A 431 -20.05 1.40 -7.38
N TYR A 432 -21.03 0.74 -6.77
CA TYR A 432 -22.26 1.38 -6.29
C TYR A 432 -22.00 2.41 -5.19
N ARG A 433 -20.97 2.20 -4.37
CA ARG A 433 -20.62 3.08 -3.24
C ARG A 433 -19.90 4.35 -3.64
N LEU A 434 -18.99 4.26 -4.60
CA LEU A 434 -17.94 5.26 -4.81
C LEU A 434 -17.91 5.87 -6.20
N TYR A 435 -18.66 5.33 -7.15
CA TYR A 435 -18.58 5.79 -8.53
C TYR A 435 -19.11 7.21 -8.74
N ASN A 436 -20.29 7.53 -8.21
CA ASN A 436 -20.81 8.91 -8.26
C ASN A 436 -19.87 9.90 -7.54
N LEU A 437 -19.25 9.45 -6.45
CA LEU A 437 -18.28 10.26 -5.72
C LEU A 437 -17.03 10.54 -6.56
N SER A 438 -16.53 9.57 -7.33
CA SER A 438 -15.33 9.78 -8.17
C SER A 438 -15.53 10.88 -9.22
N PHE A 439 -16.74 10.97 -9.78
CA PHE A 439 -17.11 12.07 -10.67
C PHE A 439 -17.13 13.43 -9.97
N LEU A 440 -17.81 13.52 -8.83
CA LEU A 440 -17.89 14.77 -8.03
C LEU A 440 -16.51 15.27 -7.57
N LEU A 441 -15.56 14.35 -7.41
CA LEU A 441 -14.18 14.68 -7.08
C LEU A 441 -13.35 15.15 -8.29
N GLY A 442 -13.79 14.86 -9.51
CA GLY A 442 -13.08 15.17 -10.75
C GLY A 442 -11.99 14.15 -11.10
N SER A 443 -12.02 12.95 -10.52
CA SER A 443 -10.96 11.94 -10.71
C SER A 443 -11.24 10.96 -11.87
N VAL A 444 -12.46 10.96 -12.42
CA VAL A 444 -12.92 10.13 -13.55
C VAL A 444 -13.72 10.97 -14.56
N CYS A 445 -13.53 10.71 -15.86
CA CYS A 445 -14.17 11.46 -16.96
C CYS A 445 -15.62 11.04 -17.27
N ASN A 446 -16.38 11.95 -17.88
CA ASN A 446 -17.83 11.84 -18.17
C ASN A 446 -18.24 10.64 -19.05
N PHE A 447 -17.40 10.21 -20.00
CA PHE A 447 -17.70 9.09 -20.90
C PHE A 447 -17.83 7.75 -20.14
N LYS A 448 -16.94 7.52 -19.16
CA LYS A 448 -16.99 6.31 -18.34
C LYS A 448 -18.31 6.24 -17.55
N LEU A 449 -18.83 7.40 -17.13
CA LEU A 449 -20.07 7.50 -16.34
C LEU A 449 -21.32 7.13 -17.10
N LYS A 450 -21.45 7.63 -18.33
CA LYS A 450 -22.60 7.27 -19.18
C LYS A 450 -22.65 5.76 -19.41
N TYR A 451 -21.51 5.15 -19.80
CA TYR A 451 -21.44 3.71 -20.02
C TYR A 451 -21.78 2.90 -18.77
N ASN A 452 -21.15 3.21 -17.62
CA ASN A 452 -21.40 2.45 -16.39
C ASN A 452 -22.82 2.65 -15.85
N ASN A 453 -23.39 3.86 -15.93
CA ASN A 453 -24.76 4.11 -15.50
C ASN A 453 -25.77 3.34 -16.37
N ILE A 454 -25.52 3.23 -17.68
CA ILE A 454 -26.34 2.41 -18.59
C ILE A 454 -26.25 0.93 -18.20
N VAL A 455 -25.03 0.41 -17.95
CA VAL A 455 -24.85 -0.98 -17.52
C VAL A 455 -25.54 -1.25 -16.19
N LEU A 456 -25.41 -0.36 -15.20
CA LEU A 456 -26.07 -0.49 -13.90
C LEU A 456 -27.60 -0.42 -14.02
N TYR A 457 -28.11 0.51 -14.83
CA TYR A 457 -29.55 0.67 -15.04
C TYR A 457 -30.16 -0.55 -15.76
N ASN A 458 -29.50 -1.04 -16.82
CA ASN A 458 -29.95 -2.20 -17.56
C ASN A 458 -29.91 -3.47 -16.69
N THR A 459 -28.84 -3.67 -15.92
CA THR A 459 -28.74 -4.81 -15.01
C THR A 459 -29.81 -4.77 -13.92
N TYR A 460 -30.10 -3.59 -13.36
CA TYR A 460 -31.22 -3.42 -12.42
C TYR A 460 -32.56 -3.79 -13.03
N ASN A 461 -32.88 -3.24 -14.21
CA ASN A 461 -34.17 -3.47 -14.86
C ASN A 461 -34.39 -4.93 -15.23
N ILE A 462 -33.35 -5.59 -15.75
CA ILE A 462 -33.37 -7.02 -16.05
C ILE A 462 -33.65 -7.82 -14.77
N LEU A 463 -32.88 -7.57 -13.71
CA LEU A 463 -33.03 -8.28 -12.44
C LEU A 463 -34.42 -8.05 -11.81
N PHE A 464 -34.92 -6.80 -11.81
CA PHE A 464 -36.24 -6.44 -11.29
C PHE A 464 -37.37 -7.12 -12.06
N PHE A 465 -37.27 -7.18 -13.39
CA PHE A 465 -38.24 -7.86 -14.24
C PHE A 465 -38.28 -9.38 -13.97
N PHE A 466 -37.11 -10.01 -13.82
CA PHE A 466 -37.02 -11.44 -13.48
C PHE A 466 -37.62 -11.75 -12.10
N PHE A 467 -37.48 -10.85 -11.12
CA PHE A 467 -38.05 -11.03 -9.79
C PHE A 467 -39.58 -10.97 -9.76
N LYS A 468 -40.18 -10.05 -10.52
CA LYS A 468 -41.64 -9.99 -10.64
C LYS A 468 -42.25 -11.28 -11.22
N LYS A 469 -41.47 -12.05 -11.98
CA LYS A 469 -41.95 -13.26 -12.67
C LYS A 469 -41.71 -14.58 -11.94
N LYS A 470 -40.85 -14.64 -10.91
CA LYS A 470 -40.61 -15.91 -10.16
C LYS A 470 -40.28 -15.69 -8.68
N ASN A 471 -40.88 -16.51 -7.81
CA ASN A 471 -40.51 -16.71 -6.39
C ASN A 471 -39.14 -17.42 -6.28
N ILE A 472 -38.05 -16.78 -6.74
CA ILE A 472 -36.71 -17.37 -6.68
C ILE A 472 -35.87 -16.70 -5.59
N PHE A 473 -35.54 -17.49 -4.57
CA PHE A 473 -34.67 -17.11 -3.45
C PHE A 473 -33.23 -16.75 -3.87
N PHE A 474 -32.80 -17.21 -5.05
CA PHE A 474 -31.41 -17.11 -5.54
C PHE A 474 -31.00 -15.77 -6.17
N LEU A 475 -31.95 -14.91 -6.57
CA LEU A 475 -31.63 -13.61 -7.20
C LEU A 475 -31.55 -12.44 -6.19
N ASN A 476 -31.85 -12.67 -4.91
CA ASN A 476 -32.06 -11.62 -3.89
C ASN A 476 -30.84 -10.70 -3.68
N LYS A 477 -29.63 -11.21 -3.87
CA LYS A 477 -28.41 -10.53 -3.40
C LYS A 477 -28.09 -9.25 -4.18
N ASN A 478 -28.08 -9.30 -5.51
CA ASN A 478 -27.77 -8.14 -6.35
C ASN A 478 -28.87 -7.08 -6.30
N ILE A 479 -30.12 -7.49 -6.17
CA ILE A 479 -31.25 -6.56 -6.02
C ILE A 479 -31.27 -5.93 -4.63
N ILE A 480 -30.97 -6.66 -3.54
CA ILE A 480 -30.89 -6.06 -2.19
C ILE A 480 -29.75 -5.04 -2.12
N ILE A 481 -28.62 -5.33 -2.75
CA ILE A 481 -27.51 -4.36 -2.88
C ILE A 481 -28.00 -3.15 -3.67
N MET A 482 -28.49 -3.36 -4.90
CA MET A 482 -28.93 -2.25 -5.75
C MET A 482 -30.10 -1.46 -5.16
N SER A 483 -31.07 -2.08 -4.49
CA SER A 483 -32.20 -1.41 -3.83
C SER A 483 -31.78 -0.62 -2.59
N LYS A 484 -30.83 -1.12 -1.78
CA LYS A 484 -30.18 -0.31 -0.72
C LYS A 484 -29.48 0.93 -1.28
N TYR A 485 -28.87 0.81 -2.47
CA TYR A 485 -28.25 1.95 -3.14
C TYR A 485 -29.22 2.77 -3.99
N TYR A 486 -30.38 2.24 -4.38
CA TYR A 486 -31.35 2.94 -5.22
C TYR A 486 -31.87 4.20 -4.51
N GLY A 487 -32.10 4.14 -3.20
CA GLY A 487 -32.42 5.32 -2.40
C GLY A 487 -31.30 6.37 -2.37
N TYR A 488 -30.03 5.94 -2.39
CA TYR A 488 -28.85 6.83 -2.43
C TYR A 488 -28.60 7.43 -3.82
N ILE A 489 -28.80 6.63 -4.86
CA ILE A 489 -28.73 6.97 -6.28
C ILE A 489 -29.86 7.96 -6.61
N LYS A 490 -31.10 7.71 -6.18
CA LYS A 490 -32.25 8.58 -6.39
C LYS A 490 -32.10 9.94 -5.68
N LYS A 491 -31.60 9.97 -4.43
CA LYS A 491 -31.33 11.22 -3.69
C LYS A 491 -30.25 12.12 -4.31
N TYR A 492 -29.33 11.56 -5.10
CA TYR A 492 -28.22 12.30 -5.71
C TYR A 492 -28.41 12.58 -7.22
N LEU A 493 -29.18 11.77 -7.93
CA LEU A 493 -29.47 11.98 -9.36
C LEU A 493 -30.75 12.79 -9.61
N PHE A 494 -31.70 12.80 -8.67
CA PHE A 494 -32.97 13.53 -8.80
C PHE A 494 -33.12 14.62 -7.73
N LYS A 495 -32.06 15.42 -7.54
CA LYS A 495 -32.22 16.80 -7.05
C LYS A 495 -32.14 17.73 -8.26
N PHE A 496 -33.25 17.80 -8.97
CA PHE A 496 -33.70 19.03 -9.61
C PHE A 496 -34.87 19.55 -8.78
#